data_AF-A0A432FCA9-F1
#
_entry.id   AF-A0A432FCA9-F1
#
_cell.length_a   1.000
_cell.length_b   1.000
_cell.length_c   1.000
_cell.angle_alpha   90.00
_cell.angle_beta   90.00
_cell.angle_gamma   90.00
#
_symmetry.space_group_name_H-M   'P 1'
#
loop_
_entity.id
_entity.type
_entity.pdbx_description
1 polymer ?
#
loop_
_entity_poly.entity_id
_entity_poly.type
_entity_poly.pdbx_seq_one_letter_code
_entity_poly.pdbx_strand_id
1 'polypeptide(L)'
;RILGAIFVSSLFSDRCPPAEDCVSVFLCGETQREVCQRGKEEILKIAKEEIKKVFPRIGEFKFEKVTLWEKSIPQYTLGYEKFYKIEEELRKKEPNLVIAGNFLGGSSLAKCIEKGKKLGETL
;
A
#
# COMPACT_ATOMS: atom_id res chain seq x y z
N ARG A 1 4.70 15.44 1.26
CA ARG A 1 4.49 15.66 -0.18
C ARG A 1 4.01 14.37 -0.82
N ILE A 2 3.13 14.42 -1.83
CA ILE A 2 2.44 13.21 -2.33
C ILE A 2 3.39 12.29 -3.10
N LEU A 3 3.24 10.98 -2.92
CA LEU A 3 3.97 9.95 -3.66
C LEU A 3 3.36 9.71 -5.05
N GLY A 4 2.05 9.94 -5.16
CA GLY A 4 1.29 9.75 -6.38
C GLY A 4 -0.20 9.91 -6.13
N ALA A 5 -0.96 9.94 -7.22
CA ALA A 5 -2.40 9.98 -7.18
C ALA A 5 -2.97 9.08 -8.28
N ILE A 6 -4.08 8.41 -7.98
CA ILE A 6 -4.85 7.63 -8.93
C ILE A 6 -6.22 8.30 -9.09
N PHE A 7 -6.54 8.73 -10.31
CA PHE A 7 -7.88 9.18 -10.67
C PHE A 7 -8.77 7.96 -10.85
N VAL A 8 -9.33 7.49 -9.72
CA VAL A 8 -10.11 6.25 -9.62
C VAL A 8 -11.29 6.29 -10.60
N SER A 9 -12.01 7.40 -10.63
CA SER A 9 -13.16 7.62 -11.54
C SER A 9 -12.80 7.55 -13.03
N SER A 10 -11.57 7.91 -13.42
CA SER A 10 -11.12 7.78 -14.81
C SER A 10 -10.80 6.33 -15.21
N LEU A 11 -10.43 5.49 -14.24
CA LEU A 11 -10.17 4.06 -14.46
C LEU A 11 -11.43 3.20 -14.30
N PHE A 12 -12.32 3.61 -13.39
CA PHE A 12 -13.52 2.88 -12.99
C PHE A 12 -14.68 3.86 -12.85
N SER A 13 -15.43 4.06 -13.92
CA SER A 13 -16.48 5.08 -14.01
C SER A 13 -17.65 4.86 -13.04
N ASP A 14 -17.80 3.65 -12.51
CA ASP A 14 -18.82 3.25 -11.53
C ASP A 14 -18.41 3.53 -10.07
N ARG A 15 -17.20 4.04 -9.82
CA ARG A 15 -16.66 4.31 -8.47
C ARG A 15 -16.89 5.74 -7.98
N CYS A 16 -17.61 6.56 -8.73
CA CYS A 16 -17.92 7.95 -8.38
C CYS A 16 -19.29 8.35 -8.98
N PRO A 17 -20.05 9.24 -8.33
CA PRO A 17 -21.26 9.79 -8.94
C PRO A 17 -20.99 10.47 -10.29
N PRO A 18 -21.97 10.51 -11.21
CA PRO A 18 -21.82 11.25 -12.46
C PRO A 18 -21.47 12.73 -12.23
N ALA A 19 -20.64 13.28 -13.12
CA ALA A 19 -20.12 14.65 -13.05
C ALA A 19 -19.26 14.97 -11.81
N GLU A 20 -18.74 13.95 -11.13
CA GLU A 20 -17.75 14.07 -10.06
C GLU A 20 -16.50 13.24 -10.37
N ASP A 21 -15.37 13.66 -9.80
CA ASP A 21 -14.10 12.93 -9.90
C ASP A 21 -13.70 12.38 -8.53
N CYS A 22 -13.35 11.09 -8.49
CA CYS A 22 -12.74 10.45 -7.32
C CYS A 22 -11.24 10.25 -7.55
N VAL A 23 -10.43 10.76 -6.61
CA VAL A 23 -8.97 10.64 -6.61
C VAL A 23 -8.48 10.02 -5.31
N SER A 24 -7.60 9.02 -5.42
CA SER A 24 -6.87 8.45 -4.28
C SER A 24 -5.44 8.99 -4.29
N VAL A 25 -5.05 9.67 -3.22
CA VAL A 25 -3.74 10.30 -3.07
C VAL A 25 -2.91 9.49 -2.07
N PHE A 26 -1.67 9.18 -2.43
CA PHE A 26 -0.74 8.41 -1.60
C PHE A 26 0.29 9.35 -0.97
N LEU A 27 0.53 9.19 0.32
CA LEU A 27 1.41 10.02 1.14
C LEU A 27 2.32 9.15 2.00
N CYS A 28 3.32 9.80 2.61
CA CYS A 28 4.36 9.20 3.43
C CYS A 28 5.37 8.35 2.64
N GLY A 29 5.28 7.03 2.73
CA GLY A 29 6.30 6.09 2.27
C GLY A 29 7.55 6.12 3.15
N GLU A 30 8.54 5.34 2.74
CA GLU A 30 9.81 5.21 3.45
C GLU A 30 10.56 6.54 3.59
N THR A 31 10.43 7.42 2.60
CA THR A 31 11.15 8.69 2.52
C THR A 31 10.53 9.83 3.32
N GLN A 32 9.29 9.67 3.82
CA GLN A 32 8.55 10.74 4.53
C GLN A 32 7.70 10.14 5.68
N ARG A 33 8.33 9.30 6.52
CA ARG A 33 7.65 8.57 7.60
C ARG A 33 7.02 9.51 8.64
N GLU A 34 7.65 10.65 8.89
CA GLU A 34 7.18 11.70 9.82
C GLU A 34 5.82 12.28 9.41
N VAL A 35 5.47 12.25 8.12
CA VAL A 35 4.15 12.66 7.64
C VAL A 35 3.06 11.69 8.11
N CYS A 36 3.39 10.40 8.23
CA CYS A 36 2.45 9.37 8.69
C CYS A 36 2.20 9.38 10.19
N GLN A 37 3.06 10.07 10.96
CA GLN A 37 2.91 10.23 12.40
C GLN A 37 1.99 11.41 12.77
N ARG A 38 1.57 12.19 11.76
CA ARG A 38 0.66 13.33 11.94
C ARG A 38 -0.80 12.87 12.10
N GLY A 39 -1.64 13.76 12.63
CA GLY A 39 -3.07 13.52 12.73
C GLY A 39 -3.73 13.40 11.34
N LYS A 40 -4.85 12.66 11.26
CA LYS A 40 -5.58 12.45 9.99
C LYS A 40 -5.96 13.76 9.30
N GLU A 41 -6.36 14.78 10.07
CA GLU A 41 -6.72 16.11 9.55
C GLU A 41 -5.53 16.80 8.87
N GLU A 42 -4.33 16.67 9.45
CA GLU A 42 -3.12 17.25 8.91
C GLU A 42 -2.66 16.50 7.66
N ILE A 43 -2.74 15.17 7.65
CA ILE A 43 -2.48 14.33 6.46
C ILE A 43 -3.42 14.75 5.32
N LEU A 44 -4.69 14.94 5.62
CA LEU A 44 -5.70 15.36 4.64
C LEU A 44 -5.42 16.76 4.10
N LYS A 45 -5.05 17.71 4.97
CA LYS A 45 -4.63 19.06 4.57
C LYS A 45 -3.44 18.99 3.60
N ILE A 46 -2.40 18.24 3.95
CA ILE A 46 -1.23 18.05 3.09
C ILE A 46 -1.63 17.43 1.73
N ALA A 47 -2.50 16.42 1.73
CA ALA A 47 -2.98 15.78 0.50
C ALA A 47 -3.64 16.80 -0.45
N LYS A 48 -4.56 17.61 0.09
CA LYS A 48 -5.29 18.63 -0.68
C LYS A 48 -4.38 19.72 -1.23
N GLU A 49 -3.46 20.22 -0.40
CA GLU A 49 -2.51 21.26 -0.82
C GLU A 49 -1.60 20.74 -1.93
N GLU A 50 -1.06 19.54 -1.78
CA GLU A 50 -0.12 18.95 -2.74
C GLU A 50 -0.80 18.56 -4.05
N ILE A 51 -2.01 17.97 -4.01
CA ILE A 51 -2.71 17.61 -5.25
C ILE A 51 -3.14 18.84 -6.04
N LYS A 52 -3.52 19.95 -5.37
CA LYS A 52 -3.84 21.22 -6.03
C LYS A 52 -2.61 21.89 -6.66
N LYS A 53 -1.40 21.67 -6.14
CA LYS A 53 -0.16 22.13 -6.80
C LYS A 53 0.06 21.42 -8.14
N VAL A 54 -0.26 20.13 -8.22
CA VAL A 54 -0.14 19.34 -9.45
C VAL A 54 -1.30 19.59 -10.41
N PHE A 55 -2.52 19.74 -9.88
CA PHE A 55 -3.75 19.96 -10.63
C PHE A 55 -4.50 21.20 -10.11
N PRO A 56 -4.11 22.41 -10.55
CA PRO A 56 -4.66 23.67 -10.03
C PRO A 56 -6.16 23.88 -10.27
N ARG A 57 -6.75 23.12 -11.20
CA ARG A 57 -8.17 23.20 -11.56
C ARG A 57 -9.08 22.30 -10.71
N ILE A 58 -8.53 21.54 -9.76
CA ILE A 58 -9.35 20.76 -8.82
C ILE A 58 -10.22 21.72 -8.00
N GLY A 59 -11.53 21.50 -8.06
CA GLY A 59 -12.53 22.29 -7.35
C GLY A 59 -12.62 21.97 -5.86
N GLU A 60 -13.84 21.97 -5.35
CA GLU A 60 -14.14 21.65 -3.96
C GLU A 60 -14.09 20.14 -3.71
N PHE A 61 -13.60 19.75 -2.53
CA PHE A 61 -13.61 18.35 -2.08
C PHE A 61 -14.91 18.10 -1.32
N LYS A 62 -15.87 17.42 -1.96
CA LYS A 62 -17.18 17.11 -1.35
C LYS A 62 -17.15 15.88 -0.45
N PHE A 63 -16.18 15.00 -0.65
CA PHE A 63 -15.99 13.77 0.11
C PHE A 63 -14.52 13.56 0.42
N GLU A 64 -14.24 13.19 1.66
CA GLU A 64 -12.88 13.08 2.18
C GLU A 64 -12.76 11.86 3.09
N LYS A 65 -11.76 11.03 2.83
CA LYS A 65 -11.47 9.86 3.66
C LYS A 65 -9.98 9.66 3.77
N VAL A 66 -9.52 9.46 5.00
CA VAL A 66 -8.13 9.10 5.30
C VAL A 66 -8.08 7.70 5.88
N THR A 67 -7.25 6.85 5.29
CA THR A 67 -6.89 5.55 5.83
C THR A 67 -5.39 5.50 6.03
N LEU A 68 -4.96 5.26 7.27
CA LEU A 68 -3.56 5.19 7.65
C LEU A 68 -3.19 3.73 7.87
N TRP A 69 -2.08 3.30 7.26
CA TRP A 69 -1.55 1.95 7.36
C TRP A 69 -0.10 2.02 7.85
N GLU A 70 0.11 1.91 9.16
CA GLU A 70 1.44 2.06 9.78
C GLU A 70 2.47 1.04 9.26
N LYS A 71 2.02 -0.17 8.92
CA LYS A 71 2.85 -1.27 8.42
C LYS A 71 2.28 -1.83 7.11
N SER A 72 2.22 -0.98 6.08
CA SER A 72 1.53 -1.28 4.82
C SER A 72 2.30 -2.19 3.85
N ILE A 73 3.55 -1.84 3.56
CA ILE A 73 4.35 -2.48 2.50
C ILE A 73 5.68 -2.93 3.10
N PRO A 74 5.98 -4.24 3.14
CA PRO A 74 7.29 -4.76 3.53
C PRO A 74 8.40 -4.15 2.66
N GLN A 75 9.47 -3.67 3.30
CA GLN A 75 10.63 -3.12 2.60
C GLN A 75 11.72 -4.17 2.50
N TYR A 76 12.02 -4.63 1.29
CA TYR A 76 13.08 -5.61 1.04
C TYR A 76 14.43 -4.91 0.92
N THR A 77 14.93 -4.40 2.03
CA THR A 77 16.18 -3.64 2.08
C THR A 77 17.41 -4.55 2.05
N LEU A 78 18.62 -3.98 2.01
CA LEU A 78 19.85 -4.77 2.18
C LEU A 78 19.79 -5.59 3.48
N GLY A 79 20.22 -6.85 3.42
CA GLY A 79 20.15 -7.78 4.55
C GLY A 79 18.83 -8.56 4.68
N TYR A 80 17.86 -8.36 3.76
CA TYR A 80 16.57 -9.06 3.82
C TYR A 80 16.69 -10.57 3.56
N GLU A 81 17.78 -11.02 2.95
CA GLU A 81 18.11 -12.44 2.75
C GLU A 81 18.14 -13.23 4.06
N LYS A 82 18.37 -12.57 5.20
CA LYS A 82 18.30 -13.21 6.52
C LYS A 82 16.92 -13.82 6.80
N PHE A 83 15.85 -13.22 6.30
CA PHE A 83 14.49 -13.74 6.53
C PHE A 83 14.21 -14.99 5.68
N TYR A 84 14.82 -15.12 4.51
CA TYR A 84 14.78 -16.35 3.73
C TYR A 84 15.56 -17.48 4.44
N LYS A 85 16.73 -17.17 5.02
CA LYS A 85 17.48 -18.15 5.82
C LYS A 85 16.70 -18.63 7.04
N ILE A 86 16.04 -17.72 7.76
CA ILE A 86 15.18 -18.06 8.90
C ILE A 86 14.03 -18.97 8.46
N GLU A 87 13.39 -18.69 7.33
CA GLU A 87 12.31 -19.54 6.79
C GLU A 87 12.81 -20.93 6.41
N GLU A 88 13.98 -21.03 5.79
CA GLU A 88 14.63 -22.30 5.46
C GLU A 88 14.98 -23.11 6.73
N GLU A 89 15.57 -22.47 7.74
CA GLU A 89 15.89 -23.10 9.01
C GLU A 89 14.65 -23.58 9.75
N LEU A 90 13.58 -22.78 9.75
CA LEU A 90 12.32 -23.14 10.39
C LEU A 90 11.69 -24.35 9.70
N ARG A 91 11.68 -24.38 8.37
CA ARG A 91 11.17 -25.52 7.59
C ARG A 91 11.92 -26.82 7.88
N LYS A 92 13.23 -26.75 8.13
CA LYS A 92 14.05 -27.91 8.52
C LYS A 92 13.74 -28.40 9.93
N LYS A 93 13.45 -27.49 10.87
CA LYS A 93 13.16 -27.82 12.27
C LYS A 93 11.73 -28.30 12.47
N GLU A 94 10.77 -27.67 11.81
CA GLU A 94 9.33 -27.90 11.94
C GLU A 94 8.69 -28.10 10.56
N PRO A 95 8.78 -29.32 9.97
CA PRO A 95 8.35 -29.57 8.59
C PRO A 95 6.87 -29.28 8.31
N ASN A 96 6.03 -29.33 9.34
CA ASN A 96 4.59 -29.08 9.24
C ASN A 96 4.22 -27.60 9.44
N LEU A 97 5.18 -26.74 9.78
CA LEU A 97 4.96 -25.32 9.95
C LEU A 97 5.33 -24.58 8.66
N VAL A 98 4.35 -23.92 8.05
CA VAL A 98 4.58 -23.13 6.83
C VAL A 98 4.30 -21.65 7.07
N ILE A 99 5.24 -20.82 6.62
CA ILE A 99 5.12 -19.36 6.64
C ILE A 99 4.78 -18.87 5.23
N ALA A 100 3.69 -18.11 5.12
CA ALA A 100 3.27 -17.47 3.86
C ALA A 100 2.78 -16.04 4.09
N GLY A 101 2.93 -15.20 3.08
CA GLY A 101 2.57 -13.78 3.13
C GLY A 101 3.38 -12.94 2.15
N ASN A 102 3.20 -11.61 2.26
CA ASN A 102 3.78 -10.60 1.39
C ASN A 102 5.22 -10.17 1.79
N PHE A 103 5.72 -10.70 2.90
CA PHE A 103 7.06 -10.40 3.45
C PHE A 103 8.15 -11.34 2.92
N LEU A 104 7.84 -12.30 2.06
CA LEU A 104 8.83 -13.10 1.32
C LEU A 104 8.34 -13.29 -0.11
N GLY A 105 9.21 -13.31 -1.10
CA GLY A 105 8.86 -13.69 -2.48
C GLY A 105 7.91 -12.74 -3.23
N GLY A 106 7.73 -11.51 -2.75
CA GLY A 106 6.98 -10.45 -3.44
C GLY A 106 5.78 -9.93 -2.65
N SER A 107 5.56 -8.61 -2.73
CA SER A 107 4.53 -7.91 -1.94
C SER A 107 3.21 -7.65 -2.68
N SER A 108 3.15 -7.92 -3.98
CA SER A 108 1.95 -7.68 -4.79
C SER A 108 0.83 -8.68 -4.51
N LEU A 109 -0.42 -8.27 -4.72
CA LEU A 109 -1.58 -9.15 -4.62
C LEU A 109 -1.44 -10.39 -5.50
N ALA A 110 -0.99 -10.23 -6.74
CA ALA A 110 -0.78 -11.35 -7.66
C ALA A 110 0.22 -12.37 -7.11
N LYS A 111 1.34 -11.90 -6.52
CA LYS A 111 2.33 -12.78 -5.89
C LYS A 111 1.77 -13.49 -4.64
N CYS A 112 0.99 -12.79 -3.82
CA CYS A 112 0.33 -13.41 -2.67
C CYS A 112 -0.64 -14.52 -3.11
N ILE A 113 -1.44 -14.30 -4.16
CA ILE A 113 -2.36 -15.30 -4.70
C ILE A 113 -1.59 -16.50 -5.27
N GLU A 114 -0.57 -16.25 -6.10
CA GLU A 114 0.28 -17.29 -6.69
C GLU A 114 0.89 -18.19 -5.60
N LYS A 115 1.48 -17.58 -4.57
CA LYS A 115 2.07 -18.29 -3.43
C LYS A 115 1.04 -19.04 -2.62
N GLY A 116 -0.10 -18.41 -2.32
CA GLY A 116 -1.17 -19.04 -1.54
C GLY A 116 -1.72 -20.27 -2.25
N LYS A 117 -1.93 -20.18 -3.57
CA LYS A 117 -2.37 -21.32 -4.39
C LYS A 117 -1.35 -22.44 -4.38
N LYS A 118 -0.08 -22.12 -4.67
CA LYS A 118 1.01 -23.11 -4.67
C LYS A 118 1.13 -23.81 -3.32
N LEU A 119 0.98 -23.06 -2.21
CA LEU A 119 1.02 -23.65 -0.88
C LEU A 119 -0.15 -24.63 -0.66
N GLY A 120 -1.36 -24.23 -1.03
CA GLY A 120 -2.55 -25.08 -0.89
C GLY A 120 -2.50 -26.37 -1.72
N GLU A 121 -1.70 -26.42 -2.79
CA GLU A 121 -1.48 -27.63 -3.59
C GLU A 121 -0.40 -28.56 -2.99
N THR A 122 0.44 -28.05 -2.09
CA THR A 122 1.58 -28.78 -1.49
C THR A 122 1.34 -29.26 -0.06
N LEU A 123 0.22 -28.82 0.55
CA LEU A 123 -0.28 -29.28 1.85
C LEU A 123 -1.30 -30.41 1.65
#